data_AF-A0A3D0TXT6-F1
#
_entry.id   AF-A0A3D0TXT6-F1
#
_cell.length_a   1.000
_cell.length_b   1.000
_cell.length_c   1.000
_cell.angle_alpha   90.00
_cell.angle_beta   90.00
_cell.angle_gamma   90.00
#
_symmetry.space_group_name_H-M   'P 1'
#
loop_
_entity.id
_entity.type
_entity.pdbx_description
1 polymer ?
#
loop_
_entity_poly.entity_id
_entity_poly.type
_entity_poly.pdbx_seq_one_letter_code
_entity_poly.pdbx_strand_id
1 'polypeptide(L)' 'LLADPAVDAVAVCASTDAHVDLLIQSVAAGKAVFCEKPVSLSLADVDRACEFAAAA' A
#
# COMPACT_ATOMS: atom_id res chain seq x y z
N LEU A 1 2.44 -14.38 -2.38
CA LEU A 1 3.28 -13.23 -2.77
C LEU A 1 3.75 -12.44 -1.54
N LEU A 2 2.86 -11.83 -0.75
CA LEU A 2 3.28 -10.99 0.39
C LEU A 2 4.04 -11.74 1.49
N ALA A 3 3.75 -13.02 1.71
CA ALA A 3 4.51 -13.87 2.65
C ALA A 3 5.80 -14.46 2.06
N ASP A 4 6.09 -14.19 0.78
CA ASP A 4 7.30 -14.71 0.14
C ASP A 4 8.54 -13.95 0.68
N PRO A 5 9.50 -14.63 1.31
CA PRO A 5 10.70 -13.98 1.84
C PRO A 5 11.63 -13.45 0.74
N ALA A 6 11.49 -13.90 -0.52
CA ALA A 6 12.32 -13.43 -1.64
C ALA A 6 11.83 -12.11 -2.25
N VAL A 7 10.69 -11.58 -1.80
CA VAL A 7 10.13 -10.31 -2.29
C VAL A 7 10.43 -9.22 -1.27
N ASP A 8 11.22 -8.21 -1.66
CA ASP A 8 11.55 -7.10 -0.75
C ASP A 8 10.51 -5.97 -0.80
N ALA A 9 9.85 -5.79 -1.94
CA ALA A 9 8.96 -4.66 -2.19
C ALA A 9 7.77 -5.01 -3.09
N VAL A 10 6.72 -4.19 -3.02
CA VAL A 10 5.48 -4.30 -3.81
C VAL A 10 5.20 -2.99 -4.53
N ALA A 11 4.91 -3.07 -5.83
CA ALA A 11 4.37 -1.97 -6.61
C ALA A 11 2.87 -2.19 -6.83
N VAL A 12 2.03 -1.30 -6.30
CA VAL A 12 0.58 -1.35 -6.44
C VAL A 12 0.18 -0.52 -7.66
N CYS A 13 -0.12 -1.23 -8.76
CA CYS A 13 -0.56 -0.65 -10.04
C CYS A 13 -1.94 -1.21 -10.46
N ALA A 14 -2.80 -1.45 -9.48
CA ALA A 14 -4.15 -1.97 -9.68
C ALA A 14 -5.12 -0.83 -10.07
N SER A 15 -6.43 -1.09 -10.01
CA SER A 15 -7.42 -0.01 -10.04
C SER A 15 -7.30 0.85 -8.77
N THR A 16 -7.54 2.16 -8.91
CA THR A 16 -7.38 3.15 -7.83
C THR A 16 -8.16 2.82 -6.56
N ASP A 17 -9.34 2.22 -6.68
CA ASP A 17 -10.18 1.81 -5.54
C ASP A 17 -9.54 0.70 -4.69
N ALA A 18 -8.65 -0.11 -5.27
CA ALA A 18 -7.92 -1.16 -4.55
C ALA A 18 -6.60 -0.69 -3.93
N HIS A 19 -6.12 0.51 -4.28
CA HIS A 19 -4.77 0.96 -3.94
C HIS A 19 -4.50 0.96 -2.44
N VAL A 20 -5.38 1.59 -1.66
CA VAL A 20 -5.17 1.79 -0.22
C VAL A 20 -5.14 0.46 0.53
N ASP A 21 -6.07 -0.44 0.23
CA ASP A 21 -6.14 -1.73 0.91
C ASP A 21 -4.96 -2.64 0.55
N LEU A 22 -4.51 -2.61 -0.71
CA LEU A 22 -3.32 -3.35 -1.13
C LEU A 22 -2.03 -2.77 -0.53
N LEU A 23 -1.94 -1.45 -0.41
CA LEU A 23 -0.82 -0.78 0.25
C LEU A 23 -0.74 -1.20 1.71
N ILE A 24 -1.85 -1.12 2.45
CA ILE A 24 -1.91 -1.49 3.87
C ILE A 24 -1.53 -2.95 4.06
N GLN A 25 -2.06 -3.86 3.24
CA GLN A 25 -1.70 -5.28 3.29
C GLN A 25 -0.20 -5.51 3.04
N SER A 26 0.39 -4.76 2.11
CA SER A 26 1.81 -4.90 1.76
C SER A 26 2.72 -4.36 2.87
N VAL A 27 2.38 -3.21 3.45
CA VAL A 27 3.07 -2.66 4.63
C VAL A 27 2.95 -3.59 5.83
N ALA A 28 1.74 -4.11 6.11
CA ALA A 28 1.51 -5.05 7.21
C ALA A 28 2.32 -6.36 7.07
N ALA A 29 2.65 -6.75 5.83
CA ALA A 29 3.53 -7.88 5.53
C ALA A 29 5.03 -7.54 5.63
N GLY A 30 5.38 -6.32 6.06
CA GLY A 30 6.76 -5.86 6.19
C GLY A 30 7.46 -5.60 4.86
N LYS A 31 6.71 -5.36 3.77
CA LYS A 31 7.27 -5.08 2.44
C LYS A 31 7.34 -3.58 2.19
N ALA A 32 8.40 -3.12 1.54
CA ALA A 32 8.44 -1.74 1.04
C ALA A 32 7.37 -1.56 -0.05
N VAL A 33 6.69 -0.41 -0.09
CA VAL A 33 5.56 -0.22 -1.01
C VAL A 33 5.75 1.02 -1.89
N PHE A 34 5.53 0.85 -3.18
CA PHE A 34 5.27 1.92 -4.14
C PHE A 34 3.82 1.85 -4.61
N CYS A 35 3.11 2.97 -4.67
CA CYS A 35 1.72 3.04 -5.13
C CYS A 35 1.63 3.99 -6.33
N GLU A 36 1.11 3.49 -7.46
CA GLU A 36 0.86 4.33 -8.63
C GLU A 36 -0.23 5.37 -8.34
N LYS A 37 -0.18 6.48 -9.06
CA LYS A 37 -1.14 7.57 -8.88
C LYS A 37 -2.48 7.26 -9.55
N PRO A 38 -3.58 7.85 -9.07
CA PRO A 38 -3.71 8.46 -7.74
C PRO A 38 -3.76 7.38 -6.64
N VAL A 39 -3.34 7.72 -5.42
CA VAL A 39 -3.41 6.81 -4.26
C VAL A 39 -4.87 6.49 -3.89
N SER A 40 -5.73 7.51 -3.90
CA SER A 40 -7.18 7.39 -3.80
C SER A 40 -7.82 8.65 -4.39
N LEU A 41 -9.13 8.60 -4.64
CA LEU A 41 -9.94 9.78 -4.97
C LEU A 41 -10.48 10.50 -3.71
N SER A 42 -10.19 9.97 -2.52
CA SER A 42 -10.59 10.52 -1.21
C SER A 42 -9.35 10.86 -0.39
N LEU A 43 -9.26 12.10 0.08
CA LEU A 43 -8.16 12.52 0.97
C LEU A 43 -8.15 11.74 2.29
N ALA A 44 -9.34 11.43 2.84
CA ALA A 44 -9.43 10.65 4.07
C ALA A 44 -8.82 9.25 3.92
N ASP A 45 -8.94 8.64 2.74
CA ASP A 45 -8.32 7.35 2.47
C ASP A 45 -6.80 7.46 2.28
N VAL A 46 -6.32 8.56 1.70
CA VAL A 46 -4.89 8.85 1.60
C VAL A 46 -4.30 9.05 2.99
N ASP A 47 -4.95 9.84 3.84
CA ASP A 47 -4.52 10.08 5.22
C ASP A 47 -4.46 8.76 6.00
N ARG A 48 -5.48 7.91 5.90
CA ARG A 48 -5.49 6.56 6.47
C ARG A 48 -4.29 5.72 6.01
N ALA A 49 -3.96 5.76 4.72
CA ALA A 49 -2.82 5.04 4.16
C ALA A 49 -1.49 5.55 4.73
N CYS A 50 -1.32 6.87 4.81
CA CYS A 50 -0.14 7.53 5.34
C CYS A 50 0.06 7.25 6.84
N GLU A 51 -1.00 7.35 7.64
CA GLU A 51 -0.97 7.06 9.08
C GLU A 51 -0.54 5.61 9.34
N PHE A 52 -1.13 4.66 8.60
CA PHE A 52 -0.76 3.26 8.72
C PHE A 52 0.70 3.02 8.33
N ALA A 53 1.15 3.59 7.21
CA ALA A 53 2.53 3.44 6.73
C ALA A 53 3.57 4.07 7.67
N ALA A 54 3.23 5.18 8.34
CA ALA A 54 4.13 5.85 9.28
C ALA A 54 4.24 5.14 10.64
N ALA A 55 3.25 4.33 11.00
CA ALA A 55 3.22 3.58 12.27
C ALA A 55 3.86 2.19 12.18
N ALA A 56 4.24 1.74 10.98
CA ALA A 56 4.78 0.41 10.70
C ALA A 56 6.30 0.31 10.84
#